data_AF-A0A3Q2P2Q2-F1
#
_entry.id   AF-A0A3Q2P2Q2-F1
#
_cell.length_a   1.000
_cell.length_b   1.000
_cell.length_c   1.000
_cell.angle_alpha   90.00
_cell.angle_beta   90.00
_cell.angle_gamma   90.00
#
_symmetry.space_group_name_H-M   'P 1'
#
loop_
_entity.id
_entity.type
_entity.pdbx_description
1 polymer ?
#
loop_
_entity_poly.entity_id
_entity_poly.type
_entity_poly.pdbx_seq_one_letter_code
_entity_poly.pdbx_strand_id
1 'polypeptide(L)' 'MRTIRLKELPEELRDRIVVRHRSNQGYKISSAALKVPKSTVASIILKWRKFRTTSQPELLLEKNLVHRLL' A
#
# COMPACT_ATOMS: atom_id res chain seq x y z
N MET A 1 -24.32 -4.46 -5.53
CA MET A 1 -22.88 -4.68 -5.26
C MET A 1 -22.73 -5.37 -3.91
N ARG A 2 -22.23 -6.62 -3.84
CA ARG A 2 -21.96 -7.27 -2.55
C ARG A 2 -20.75 -6.61 -1.91
N THR A 3 -20.95 -5.91 -0.81
CA THR A 3 -19.89 -5.46 0.09
C THR A 3 -19.36 -6.70 0.82
N ILE A 4 -18.34 -7.32 0.23
CA ILE A 4 -17.53 -8.33 0.94
C ILE A 4 -16.98 -7.59 2.16
N ARG A 5 -17.42 -7.97 3.36
CA ARG A 5 -16.75 -7.56 4.60
C ARG A 5 -15.38 -8.24 4.56
N LEU A 6 -14.40 -7.53 4.00
CA LEU A 6 -13.03 -7.99 3.93
C LEU A 6 -12.59 -8.20 5.38
N LYS A 7 -12.40 -9.47 5.75
CA LYS A 7 -11.55 -9.86 6.87
C LYS A 7 -10.30 -8.97 6.79
N GLU A 8 -9.95 -8.36 7.92
CA GLU A 8 -8.99 -7.26 7.95
C GLU A 8 -7.78 -7.57 7.08
N LEU A 9 -7.47 -6.67 6.13
CA LEU A 9 -6.40 -6.91 5.18
C LEU A 9 -5.09 -7.07 5.95
N PRO A 10 -4.25 -8.07 5.63
CA PRO A 10 -2.96 -8.25 6.29
C PRO A 10 -2.13 -6.96 6.26
N GLU A 11 -1.45 -6.67 7.35
CA GLU A 11 -0.67 -5.44 7.50
C GLU A 11 0.34 -5.26 6.37
N GLU A 12 1.11 -6.31 6.06
CA GLU A 12 2.07 -6.32 4.95
C GLU A 12 1.42 -5.90 3.61
N LEU A 13 0.19 -6.32 3.35
CA LEU A 13 -0.52 -5.97 2.12
C LEU A 13 -0.95 -4.49 2.11
N ARG A 14 -1.34 -3.95 3.27
CA ARG A 14 -1.63 -2.51 3.43
C ARG A 14 -0.37 -1.67 3.20
N ASP A 15 0.77 -2.12 3.74
CA ASP A 15 2.05 -1.45 3.62
C ASP A 15 2.56 -1.45 2.17
N ARG A 16 2.46 -2.59 1.48
CA ARG A 16 2.80 -2.68 0.05
C ARG A 16 1.95 -1.74 -0.81
N ILE A 17 0.68 -1.53 -0.46
CA ILE A 17 -0.17 -0.54 -1.14
C ILE A 17 0.37 0.88 -0.92
N VAL A 18 0.76 1.22 0.31
CA VAL A 18 1.29 2.55 0.66
C VAL A 18 2.65 2.80 0.00
N VAL A 19 3.56 1.82 -0.01
CA VAL A 19 4.85 1.91 -0.70
C VAL A 19 4.64 2.20 -2.18
N ARG A 20 3.79 1.43 -2.86
CA ARG A 20 3.49 1.64 -4.29
C ARG A 20 2.86 3.01 -4.55
N HIS A 21 1.97 3.47 -3.66
CA HIS A 21 1.39 4.80 -3.75
C HIS A 21 2.44 5.90 -3.62
N ARG A 22 3.39 5.79 -2.67
CA ARG A 22 4.49 6.75 -2.50
C ARG A 22 5.44 6.78 -3.70
N SER A 23 5.61 5.65 -4.38
CA SER A 23 6.34 5.57 -5.65
C SER A 23 5.53 6.04 -6.87
N ASN A 24 4.40 6.74 -6.68
CA ASN A 24 3.50 7.21 -7.74
C ASN A 24 3.01 6.11 -8.70
N GLN A 25 2.99 4.85 -8.26
CA GLN A 25 2.35 3.80 -9.05
C GLN A 25 0.84 3.98 -8.97
N GLY A 26 0.22 4.28 -10.12
CA GLY A 26 -1.21 4.54 -10.21
C GLY A 26 -2.05 3.36 -9.68
N TYR A 27 -3.27 3.67 -9.21
CA TYR A 27 -4.18 2.71 -8.57
C TYR A 27 -4.43 1.44 -9.40
N LYS A 28 -4.45 1.56 -10.74
CA LYS A 28 -4.63 0.41 -11.65
C LYS A 28 -3.46 -0.58 -11.56
N ILE A 29 -2.23 -0.08 -11.51
CA ILE A 29 -1.01 -0.91 -11.45
C ILE A 29 -0.92 -1.61 -10.10
N SER A 30 -1.17 -0.87 -9.01
CA SER A 30 -1.15 -1.42 -7.64
C SER A 30 -2.23 -2.50 -7.45
N SER A 31 -3.43 -2.26 -7.98
CA SER A 31 -4.54 -3.23 -7.93
C SER A 31 -4.19 -4.52 -8.67
N ALA A 32 -3.65 -4.43 -9.88
CA ALA A 32 -3.25 -5.60 -10.66
C ALA A 32 -2.10 -6.37 -9.98
N ALA A 33 -1.07 -5.66 -9.52
CA ALA A 33 0.12 -6.27 -8.93
C ALA A 33 -0.16 -6.98 -7.59
N LEU A 34 -1.12 -6.48 -6.82
CA LEU A 34 -1.46 -7.02 -5.50
C LEU A 34 -2.74 -7.88 -5.51
N LYS A 35 -3.38 -8.06 -6.68
CA LYS A 35 -4.64 -8.77 -6.85
C LYS A 35 -5.75 -8.31 -5.89
N VAL A 36 -5.78 -7.01 -5.59
CA VAL A 36 -6.78 -6.37 -4.74
C VAL A 36 -7.68 -5.45 -5.55
N PRO A 37 -8.96 -5.27 -5.17
CA PRO A 37 -9.83 -4.29 -5.81
C PRO A 37 -9.26 -2.87 -5.72
N LYS A 38 -9.44 -2.07 -6.79
CA LYS A 38 -9.03 -0.65 -6.80
C LYS A 38 -9.67 0.16 -5.66
N SER A 39 -10.91 -0.18 -5.28
CA SER A 39 -11.61 0.44 -4.14
C SER A 39 -10.87 0.19 -2.83
N THR A 40 -10.35 -1.02 -2.61
CA THR A 40 -9.53 -1.37 -1.44
C THR A 40 -8.24 -0.56 -1.40
N VAL A 41 -7.56 -0.44 -2.55
CA VAL A 41 -6.35 0.40 -2.68
C VAL A 41 -6.67 1.86 -2.29
N ALA A 42 -7.75 2.42 -2.83
CA ALA A 42 -8.17 3.78 -2.54
C ALA A 42 -8.55 3.98 -1.06
N SER A 43 -9.30 3.04 -0.46
CA SER A 43 -9.67 3.12 0.96
C SER A 43 -8.45 3.04 1.90
N ILE A 44 -7.46 2.21 1.56
CA ILE A 44 -6.21 2.12 2.35
C ILE A 44 -5.41 3.41 2.25
N ILE A 45 -5.24 3.95 1.05
CA ILE A 45 -4.54 5.23 0.85
C ILE A 45 -5.26 6.38 1.57
N LEU A 46 -6.59 6.42 1.51
CA LEU A 46 -7.39 7.42 2.22
C LEU A 46 -7.20 7.31 3.75
N LYS A 47 -7.26 6.09 4.30
CA LYS A 47 -7.02 5.85 5.72
C LYS A 47 -5.59 6.22 6.13
N TRP A 48 -4.60 5.83 5.34
CA TRP A 48 -3.20 6.21 5.57
C TRP A 48 -3.00 7.73 5.55
N ARG A 49 -3.61 8.44 4.61
CA ARG A 49 -3.56 9.92 4.57
C ARG A 49 -4.18 10.55 5.82
N LYS A 50 -5.27 9.98 6.33
CA LYS A 50 -6.02 10.50 7.49
C LYS A 50 -5.33 10.19 8.83
N PHE A 51 -4.85 8.96 9.01
CA PHE A 51 -4.37 8.47 10.31
C PHE A 51 -2.86 8.22 10.37
N ARG A 52 -2.16 8.19 9.23
CA ARG A 52 -0.72 7.86 9.12
C ARG A 52 -0.34 6.48 9.71
N THR A 53 -1.29 5.55 9.80
CA THR A 53 -1.16 4.26 10.53
C THR A 53 -0.58 3.08 9.74
N THR A 54 0.20 3.32 8.68
CA THR A 54 0.96 2.23 8.01
C THR A 54 2.40 2.66 7.92
N SER A 55 3.17 2.20 8.90
CA SER A 55 4.60 2.42 9.03
C SER A 55 5.19 1.11 9.54
N GLN A 56 5.56 0.20 8.65
CA GLN A 56 6.82 -0.53 8.85
C GLN A 56 7.96 0.30 8.25
N PRO A 57 8.65 1.13 9.06
CA PRO A 57 9.84 1.85 8.61
C PRO A 57 10.98 0.89 8.21
N GLU A 58 10.98 -0.35 8.68
CA GLU A 58 12.00 -1.36 8.39
C GLU A 58 12.06 -1.74 6.90
N LEU A 59 10.91 -1.94 6.25
CA LEU A 59 10.83 -2.22 4.80
C LEU A 59 11.15 -0.98 3.92
N LEU A 60 11.16 0.22 4.52
CA LEU A 60 11.54 1.47 3.84
C LEU A 60 13.05 1.76 3.95
N LEU A 61 13.76 1.12 4.88
CA LEU A 61 15.20 1.35 5.09
C LEU A 61 16.03 0.55 4.08
N GLU A 62 15.67 -0.71 3.81
CA GLU A 62 16.43 -1.55 2.89
C GLU A 62 16.38 -1.05 1.43
N LYS A 63 15.27 -0.44 1.00
CA LYS A 63 15.10 0.04 -0.38
C LYS A 63 15.66 1.44 -0.65
N ASN A 64 15.85 2.26 0.39
CA ASN A 64 16.44 3.60 0.26
C ASN A 64 17.97 3.60 0.43
N LEU A 65 18.56 2.56 1.03
CA LEU A 65 20.02 2.39 1.08
C LEU A 65 20.60 1.96 -0.29
N VAL A 66 19.95 1.02 -0.99
CA VAL A 66 20.41 0.57 -2.32
C VAL A 66 20.36 1.66 -3.40
N HIS A 67 19.51 2.68 -3.24
CA HIS A 67 19.41 3.80 -4.19
C HIS A 67 20.35 4.97 -3.87
N ARG A 68 21.06 4.94 -2.73
CA ARG A 68 22.05 5.95 -2.32
C ARG A 68 23.50 5.46 -2.41
N LEU A 69 23.72 4.15 -2.61
CA LEU A 69 25.04 3.52 -2.75
C LEU A 69 25.35 3.09 -4.20
N LEU A 70 24.52 3.49 -5.17
CA LEU A 70 24.75 3.42 -6.61
C LEU A 70 24.71 4.84 -7.19
#